data_AF-A0A506TXV5-F1
#
_entry.id   AF-A0A506TXV5-F1
#
_cell.length_a   1.000
_cell.length_b   1.000
_cell.length_c   1.000
_cell.angle_alpha   90.00
_cell.angle_beta   90.00
_cell.angle_gamma   90.00
#
_symmetry.space_group_name_H-M   'P 1'
#
loop_
_entity.id
_entity.type
_entity.pdbx_description
1 polymer ?
#
loop_
_entity_poly.entity_id
_entity_poly.type
_entity_poly.pdbx_seq_one_letter_code
_entity_poly.pdbx_strand_id
1 'polypeptide(L)'
;MTKFKITNNDHRARAFNTAGGYAKVEPGKTETIDVKGGLSDTFIAAQALKGVKITQTGGGEKAAKASEPADTYTVTDKGSGWYVVTDKDGKEVTKSMHENAVKGFADMDADKQAAFVQANAVAE
;
A
#
# COMPACT_ATOMS: atom_id res chain seq x y z
N MET A 1 2.22 21.24 10.42
CA MET A 1 3.02 20.01 10.57
C MET A 1 2.29 18.93 9.81
N THR A 2 3.02 18.06 9.11
CA THR A 2 2.40 17.00 8.32
C THR A 2 2.43 15.73 9.15
N LYS A 3 1.27 15.18 9.46
CA LYS A 3 1.13 13.93 10.19
C LYS A 3 1.27 12.76 9.23
N PHE A 4 2.02 11.76 9.65
CA PHE A 4 2.18 10.51 8.94
C PHE A 4 1.86 9.35 9.88
N LYS A 5 0.96 8.46 9.45
CA LYS A 5 0.78 7.14 10.02
C LYS A 5 1.89 6.23 9.48
N ILE A 6 2.75 5.75 10.36
CA ILE A 6 3.90 4.92 10.02
C ILE A 6 3.73 3.55 10.67
N THR A 7 3.69 2.51 9.87
CA THR A 7 3.67 1.10 10.29
C THR A 7 5.00 0.46 9.94
N ASN A 8 5.69 -0.08 10.95
CA ASN A 8 6.97 -0.71 10.75
C ASN A 8 6.79 -2.24 10.71
N ASN A 9 6.71 -2.83 9.51
CA ASN A 9 6.72 -4.29 9.35
C ASN A 9 8.14 -4.87 9.20
N ASP A 10 9.18 -4.03 9.32
CA ASP A 10 10.57 -4.49 9.36
C ASP A 10 10.87 -5.21 10.68
N HIS A 11 11.87 -6.08 10.69
CA HIS A 11 12.33 -6.74 11.93
C HIS A 11 13.14 -5.81 12.85
N ARG A 12 13.43 -4.58 12.42
CA ARG A 12 14.24 -3.60 13.14
C ARG A 12 13.42 -2.35 13.44
N ALA A 13 13.70 -1.73 14.58
CA ALA A 13 13.09 -0.45 14.90
C ALA A 13 13.56 0.65 13.94
N ARG A 14 12.65 1.56 13.59
CA ARG A 14 12.91 2.64 12.62
C ARG A 14 12.68 4.00 13.28
N ALA A 15 13.65 4.88 13.13
CA ALA A 15 13.57 6.24 13.65
C ALA A 15 13.19 7.21 12.52
N PHE A 16 12.27 8.11 12.81
CA PHE A 16 11.80 9.16 11.91
C PHE A 16 12.07 10.51 12.55
N ASN A 17 12.51 11.46 11.73
CA ASN A 17 12.76 12.83 12.18
C ASN A 17 11.42 13.55 12.35
N THR A 18 11.21 14.13 13.52
CA THR A 18 9.96 14.81 13.91
C THR A 18 10.25 16.24 14.30
N ALA A 19 9.19 17.05 14.45
CA ALA A 19 9.34 18.41 14.93
C ALA A 19 10.02 18.52 16.32
N GLY A 20 9.94 17.45 17.14
CA GLY A 20 10.50 17.39 18.49
C GLY A 20 11.79 16.56 18.61
N GLY A 21 12.36 16.08 17.51
CA GLY A 21 13.55 15.23 17.52
C GLY A 21 13.36 13.97 16.68
N TYR A 22 13.37 12.80 17.31
CA TYR A 22 13.19 11.51 16.63
C TYR A 22 12.08 10.70 17.30
N ALA A 23 11.17 10.15 16.49
CA ALA A 23 10.19 9.16 16.93
C ALA A 23 10.64 7.78 16.45
N LYS A 24 10.59 6.80 17.33
CA LYS A 24 11.00 5.42 17.06
C LYS A 24 9.76 4.54 16.93
N VAL A 25 9.56 3.98 15.75
CA VAL A 25 8.51 2.99 15.51
C VAL A 25 9.10 1.60 15.68
N GLU A 26 8.63 0.88 16.69
CA GLU A 26 9.04 -0.51 16.95
C GLU A 26 8.53 -1.46 15.85
N PRO A 27 9.22 -2.59 15.61
CA PRO A 27 8.75 -3.61 14.68
C PRO A 27 7.35 -4.10 15.07
N GLY A 28 6.47 -4.25 14.08
CA GLY A 28 5.06 -4.60 14.22
C GLY A 28 4.15 -3.49 14.75
N LYS A 29 4.68 -2.31 15.11
CA LYS A 29 3.87 -1.20 15.62
C LYS A 29 3.52 -0.18 14.54
N THR A 30 2.38 0.49 14.78
CA THR A 30 1.93 1.62 13.99
C THR A 30 1.87 2.85 14.88
N GLU A 31 2.54 3.93 14.48
CA GLU A 31 2.52 5.21 15.19
C GLU A 31 2.19 6.35 14.25
N THR A 32 1.54 7.38 14.79
CA THR A 32 1.31 8.63 14.05
C THR A 32 2.34 9.66 14.48
N ILE A 33 3.08 10.18 13.51
CA ILE A 33 4.24 11.03 13.73
C ILE A 33 4.06 12.36 12.98
N ASP A 34 4.27 13.47 13.70
CA ASP A 34 4.31 14.81 13.12
C ASP A 34 5.71 15.13 12.58
N VAL A 35 5.85 15.12 11.26
CA VAL A 35 7.10 15.43 10.56
C VAL A 35 7.11 16.91 10.16
N LYS A 36 8.19 17.61 10.53
CA LYS A 36 8.41 19.01 10.14
C LYS A 36 9.03 19.05 8.75
N GLY A 37 8.33 19.66 7.79
CA GLY A 37 8.78 19.76 6.40
C GLY A 37 8.30 18.63 5.48
N GLY A 38 7.51 17.68 5.99
CA GLY A 38 7.03 16.54 5.21
C GLY A 38 8.10 15.46 4.99
N LEU A 39 7.71 14.39 4.30
CA LEU A 39 8.60 13.34 3.82
C LEU A 39 8.56 13.35 2.30
N SER A 40 9.71 13.17 1.64
CA SER A 40 9.74 13.05 0.19
C SER A 40 9.20 11.69 -0.26
N ASP A 41 8.57 11.65 -1.44
CA ASP A 41 8.08 10.41 -2.04
C ASP A 41 9.19 9.36 -2.21
N THR A 42 10.40 9.80 -2.57
CA THR A 42 11.58 8.93 -2.67
C THR A 42 11.93 8.29 -1.32
N PHE A 43 11.81 9.05 -0.22
CA PHE A 43 12.06 8.52 1.11
C PHE A 43 10.97 7.51 1.51
N ILE A 44 9.70 7.83 1.23
CA ILE A 44 8.58 6.93 1.49
C ILE A 44 8.75 5.61 0.73
N ALA A 45 9.09 5.67 -0.56
CA ALA A 45 9.35 4.49 -1.38
C ALA A 45 10.56 3.68 -0.86
N ALA A 46 11.65 4.34 -0.46
CA ALA A 46 12.82 3.66 0.09
C ALA A 46 12.55 2.96 1.43
N GLN A 47 11.60 3.45 2.22
CA GLN A 47 11.18 2.83 3.47
C GLN A 47 10.19 1.68 3.22
N ALA A 48 9.32 1.80 2.21
CA ALA A 48 8.44 0.73 1.77
C ALA A 48 9.23 -0.53 1.36
N LEU A 49 10.35 -0.38 0.64
CA LEU A 49 11.27 -1.48 0.30
C LEU A 49 11.88 -2.17 1.53
N LYS A 50 11.86 -1.52 2.69
CA LYS A 50 12.36 -2.05 3.96
C LYS A 50 11.23 -2.56 4.86
N GLY A 51 10.02 -2.73 4.32
CA GLY A 51 8.85 -3.18 5.09
C GLY A 51 8.19 -2.08 5.92
N VAL A 52 8.54 -0.81 5.73
CA VAL A 52 7.94 0.29 6.49
C VAL A 52 6.90 1.00 5.63
N LYS A 53 5.64 0.93 6.06
CA LYS A 53 4.53 1.62 5.42
C LYS A 53 4.34 3.01 6.03
N ILE A 54 4.30 4.04 5.19
CA ILE A 54 4.14 5.43 5.60
C ILE A 54 2.95 6.02 4.84
N THR A 55 2.00 6.63 5.53
CA THR A 55 0.79 7.21 4.96
C THR A 55 0.52 8.58 5.57
N GLN A 56 0.33 9.62 4.75
CA GLN A 56 0.07 10.97 5.25
C GLN A 56 -1.37 11.10 5.79
N THR A 57 -1.52 11.58 7.03
CA THR A 57 -2.79 11.74 7.76
C THR A 57 -3.02 13.22 8.11
N GLY A 58 -3.30 14.10 7.14
CA GLY A 58 -3.66 15.48 7.50
C GLY A 58 -3.51 16.59 6.45
N GLY A 59 -3.52 16.28 5.16
CA GLY A 59 -3.57 17.28 4.11
C GLY A 59 -3.95 16.58 2.82
N GLY A 60 -4.84 17.22 2.04
CA GLY A 60 -5.48 16.69 0.83
C GLY A 60 -4.74 15.53 0.17
N GLU A 61 -5.47 14.43 0.09
CA GLU A 61 -5.16 13.14 -0.50
C GLU A 61 -4.24 13.25 -1.74
N LYS A 62 -2.93 13.20 -1.50
CA LYS A 62 -1.97 12.72 -2.49
C LYS A 62 -1.41 11.45 -1.92
N ALA A 63 -2.22 10.40 -2.03
CA ALA A 63 -1.82 9.04 -1.74
C ALA A 63 -0.65 8.70 -2.68
N ALA A 64 0.58 8.82 -2.17
CA ALA A 64 1.61 7.87 -2.54
C ALA A 64 1.02 6.51 -2.16
N LYS A 65 0.47 5.83 -3.18
CA LYS A 65 -0.35 4.60 -3.11
C LYS A 65 0.53 3.48 -2.55
N ALA A 66 0.73 3.51 -1.23
CA ALA A 66 1.33 2.43 -0.47
C ALA A 66 0.29 1.32 -0.45
N SER A 67 0.46 0.37 -1.36
CA SER A 67 -0.21 -0.93 -1.39
C SER A 67 -0.39 -1.47 0.03
N GLU A 68 -1.64 -1.68 0.43
CA GLU A 68 -1.99 -2.43 1.64
C GLU A 68 -1.73 -3.92 1.40
N PRO A 69 -1.24 -4.65 2.41
CA PRO A 69 -0.92 -6.05 2.25
C PRO A 69 -2.20 -6.91 2.13
N ALA A 70 -2.21 -7.71 1.06
CA ALA A 70 -2.71 -9.10 0.95
C ALA A 70 -4.17 -9.50 1.15
N ASP A 71 -4.91 -8.96 2.11
CA ASP A 71 -6.18 -9.60 2.52
C ASP A 71 -7.42 -8.98 1.85
N THR A 72 -7.20 -8.18 0.82
CA THR A 72 -8.15 -7.15 0.39
C THR A 72 -8.65 -7.34 -1.04
N TYR A 73 -7.95 -8.12 -1.86
CA TYR A 73 -8.23 -8.23 -3.28
C TYR A 73 -9.05 -9.49 -3.59
N THR A 74 -10.23 -9.30 -4.16
CA THR A 74 -11.13 -10.38 -4.55
C THR A 74 -11.25 -10.44 -6.06
N VAL A 75 -11.15 -11.63 -6.66
CA VAL A 75 -11.45 -11.80 -8.08
C VAL A 75 -12.96 -11.92 -8.25
N THR A 76 -13.55 -11.00 -9.01
CA THR A 76 -14.98 -10.98 -9.35
C THR A 76 -15.16 -11.36 -10.82
N ASP A 77 -16.05 -12.30 -11.09
CA ASP A 77 -16.48 -12.63 -12.46
C ASP A 77 -17.44 -11.55 -12.98
N LYS A 78 -17.14 -11.02 -14.17
CA LYS A 78 -18.00 -10.08 -14.90
C LYS A 78 -18.87 -10.78 -15.94
N GLY A 79 -18.74 -12.09 -16.10
CA GLY A 79 -19.44 -12.87 -17.11
C GLY A 79 -18.73 -12.88 -18.46
N SER A 80 -19.15 -13.79 -19.34
CA SER A 80 -18.56 -13.99 -20.68
C SER A 80 -17.05 -14.30 -20.68
N GLY A 81 -16.53 -14.92 -19.61
CA GLY A 81 -15.12 -15.31 -19.48
C GLY A 81 -14.17 -14.18 -19.05
N TRP A 82 -14.72 -13.06 -18.58
CA TRP A 82 -13.96 -11.91 -18.11
C TRP A 82 -14.05 -11.74 -16.59
N TYR A 83 -12.90 -11.46 -15.99
CA TYR A 83 -12.71 -11.33 -14.54
C TYR A 83 -12.03 -10.01 -14.21
N VAL A 84 -12.34 -9.45 -13.05
CA VAL A 84 -11.74 -8.22 -12.53
C VAL A 84 -11.31 -8.44 -11.09
N VAL A 85 -10.23 -7.78 -10.67
CA VAL A 85 -9.84 -7.74 -9.27
C VAL A 85 -10.50 -6.53 -8.63
N THR A 86 -11.24 -6.77 -7.55
CA THR A 86 -11.86 -5.75 -6.71
C THR A 86 -11.12 -5.62 -5.38
N ASP A 87 -11.04 -4.41 -4.85
CA ASP A 87 -10.57 -4.13 -3.48
C ASP A 87 -11.66 -4.54 -2.43
N LYS A 88 -11.38 -4.41 -1.13
CA LYS A 88 -12.30 -4.81 -0.04
C LYS A 88 -13.59 -4.01 -0.07
N ASP A 89 -13.54 -2.81 -0.65
CA ASP A 89 -14.69 -1.93 -0.81
C ASP A 89 -15.51 -2.29 -2.08
N GLY A 90 -15.19 -3.39 -2.76
CA GLY A 90 -15.88 -3.85 -3.98
C GLY A 90 -15.55 -3.03 -5.22
N LYS A 91 -14.53 -2.15 -5.16
CA LYS A 91 -14.11 -1.31 -6.28
C LYS A 91 -13.16 -2.05 -7.21
N GLU A 92 -13.43 -2.03 -8.50
CA GLU A 92 -12.56 -2.58 -9.53
C GLU A 92 -11.23 -1.82 -9.54
N VAL A 93 -10.13 -2.53 -9.28
CA VAL A 93 -8.78 -1.97 -9.24
C VAL A 93 -7.92 -2.40 -10.42
N THR A 94 -8.38 -3.37 -11.22
CA THR A 94 -7.73 -3.82 -12.46
C THR A 94 -8.66 -3.70 -13.65
N LYS A 95 -8.08 -3.67 -14.86
CA LYS A 95 -8.82 -3.89 -16.10
C LYS A 95 -9.45 -5.30 -16.14
N SER A 96 -10.41 -5.51 -17.04
CA SER A 96 -10.96 -6.84 -17.32
C SER A 96 -9.88 -7.76 -17.89
N MET A 97 -9.75 -8.94 -17.29
CA MET A 97 -8.76 -9.95 -17.66
C MET A 97 -9.44 -11.30 -17.89
N HIS A 98 -8.81 -12.16 -18.67
CA HIS A 98 -9.34 -13.51 -18.90
C HIS A 98 -9.04 -14.43 -17.71
N GLU A 99 -9.81 -15.53 -17.57
CA GLU A 99 -9.65 -16.51 -16.46
C GLU A 99 -8.19 -16.91 -16.22
N ASN A 100 -7.45 -17.23 -17.29
CA ASN A 100 -6.05 -17.66 -17.21
C ASN A 100 -5.12 -16.62 -16.58
N ALA A 101 -5.46 -15.34 -16.62
CA ALA A 101 -4.63 -14.28 -16.05
C ALA A 101 -4.89 -14.06 -14.55
N VAL A 102 -6.11 -14.32 -14.08
CA VAL A 102 -6.47 -14.23 -12.66
C VAL A 102 -6.32 -15.57 -11.94
N LYS A 103 -6.13 -16.66 -12.69
CA LYS A 103 -5.90 -18.01 -12.15
C LYS A 103 -4.62 -18.03 -11.31
N GLY A 104 -4.77 -18.36 -10.03
CA GLY A 104 -3.67 -18.36 -9.07
C GLY A 104 -3.44 -17.02 -8.37
N PHE A 105 -4.17 -15.95 -8.72
CA PHE A 105 -4.06 -14.65 -8.04
C PHE A 105 -4.38 -14.75 -6.54
N ALA A 106 -5.42 -15.51 -6.18
CA ALA A 106 -5.78 -15.74 -4.78
C ALA A 106 -4.72 -16.55 -3.98
N ASP A 107 -3.89 -17.31 -4.68
CA ASP A 107 -2.81 -18.13 -4.09
C ASP A 107 -1.47 -17.35 -4.01
N MET A 108 -1.42 -16.15 -4.58
CA MET A 108 -0.23 -15.29 -4.55
C MET A 108 -0.10 -14.54 -3.22
N ASP A 109 1.15 -14.26 -2.83
CA ASP A 109 1.45 -13.39 -1.70
C ASP A 109 0.98 -11.95 -1.94
N ALA A 110 0.78 -11.23 -0.83
CA ALA A 110 0.42 -9.80 -0.76
C ALA A 110 1.14 -8.91 -1.78
N ASP A 111 2.45 -9.08 -1.87
CA ASP A 111 3.35 -8.28 -2.66
C ASP A 111 3.15 -8.55 -4.15
N LYS A 112 2.97 -9.83 -4.51
CA LYS A 112 2.68 -10.27 -5.89
C LYS A 112 1.28 -9.86 -6.34
N GLN A 113 0.29 -9.94 -5.46
CA GLN A 113 -1.06 -9.46 -5.74
C GLN A 113 -1.07 -7.95 -5.97
N ALA A 114 -0.40 -7.18 -5.11
CA ALA A 114 -0.28 -5.73 -5.28
C ALA A 114 0.46 -5.36 -6.57
N ALA A 115 1.54 -6.06 -6.90
CA ALA A 115 2.27 -5.86 -8.15
C ALA A 115 1.40 -6.22 -9.38
N PHE A 116 0.61 -7.28 -9.30
CA PHE A 116 -0.33 -7.67 -10.35
C PHE A 116 -1.42 -6.62 -10.55
N VAL A 117 -1.99 -6.09 -9.46
CA VAL A 117 -2.99 -5.02 -9.49
C VAL A 117 -2.38 -3.74 -10.07
N GLN A 118 -1.16 -3.38 -9.69
CA GLN A 118 -0.46 -2.22 -10.28
C GLN A 118 -0.17 -2.40 -11.77
N ALA A 119 0.34 -3.57 -12.18
CA ALA A 119 0.67 -3.87 -13.56
C ALA A 119 -0.56 -3.93 -14.48
N ASN A 120 -1.73 -4.26 -13.91
CA ASN A 120 -3.00 -4.36 -14.62
C ASN A 120 -4.03 -3.32 -14.18
N ALA A 121 -3.58 -2.24 -13.53
CA ALA A 121 -4.44 -1.18 -13.06
C ALA A 121 -5.28 -0.65 -14.23
N VAL A 122 -6.53 -0.27 -13.95
CA VAL A 122 -7.33 0.51 -14.91
C VAL A 122 -6.53 1.78 -15.20
N ALA A 123 -6.01 1.90 -16.42
CA ALA A 123 -5.41 3.13 -16.88
C ALA A 123 -6.54 4.16 -16.98
N GLU A 124 -6.44 5.23 -16.19
CA GLU A 124 -7.25 6.45 -16.39
C GLU A 124 -6.93 7.09 -17.75
#